data_AF-A0A3N5XN76-F1
#
_entry.id   AF-A0A3N5XN76-F1
#
_cell.length_a   1.000
_cell.length_b   1.000
_cell.length_c   1.000
_cell.angle_alpha   90.00
_cell.angle_beta   90.00
_cell.angle_gamma   90.00
#
_symmetry.space_group_name_H-M   'P 1'
#
loop_
_entity.id
_entity.type
_entity.pdbx_description
1 polymer ?
#
loop_
_entity_poly.entity_id
_entity_poly.type
_entity_poly.pdbx_seq_one_letter_code
_entity_poly.pdbx_strand_id
1 'polypeptide(L)'
;MAVRGVYSDEEKKNIEAFEKRAEERVGWQKPGGGPFGGGMGESRVITVDQIKKYGYETDKWNPFWYMEGYAQVSRWKGLIAHPWFGSQYKPSEEMLPSSSKFWRSFYLMGHDIECYQPIRPGDFIRTWAKKPYIEDNTSLDGKGPRKFRYVDGWADMLNQRDEIVYTEKQFIEVTFWDSQEAMVKEKWMDDY
;
A
#
# COMPACT_ATOMS: atom_id res chain seq x y z
N MET A 1 30.09 0.68 -5.18
CA MET A 1 29.78 2.12 -5.05
C MET A 1 28.70 2.45 -6.06
N ALA A 2 27.46 2.66 -5.61
CA ALA A 2 26.30 2.88 -6.46
C ALA A 2 26.09 4.38 -6.68
N VAL A 3 26.01 4.83 -7.94
CA VAL A 3 25.76 6.25 -8.29
C VAL A 3 24.36 6.36 -8.88
N ARG A 4 23.57 7.35 -8.44
CA ARG A 4 22.22 7.60 -8.95
C ARG A 4 22.18 7.68 -10.48
N GLY A 5 21.22 7.01 -11.11
CA GLY A 5 21.04 7.05 -12.58
C GLY A 5 22.09 6.28 -13.39
N VAL A 6 23.09 5.67 -12.75
CA VAL A 6 24.04 4.76 -13.40
C VAL A 6 23.74 3.34 -12.94
N TYR A 7 23.17 2.54 -13.84
CA TYR A 7 22.69 1.18 -13.54
C TYR A 7 23.53 0.12 -14.23
N SER A 8 23.88 -0.92 -13.49
CA SER A 8 24.34 -2.21 -14.02
C SER A 8 23.24 -2.88 -14.87
N ASP A 9 23.63 -3.84 -15.71
CA ASP A 9 22.67 -4.56 -16.56
C ASP A 9 21.62 -5.34 -15.75
N GLU A 10 21.99 -5.82 -14.56
CA GLU A 10 21.05 -6.49 -13.66
C GLU A 10 20.04 -5.51 -13.05
N GLU A 11 20.50 -4.32 -12.64
CA GLU A 11 19.60 -3.27 -12.14
C GLU A 11 18.63 -2.81 -13.22
N LYS A 12 19.10 -2.60 -14.46
CA LYS A 12 18.23 -2.27 -15.60
C LYS A 12 17.17 -3.34 -15.82
N LYS A 13 17.57 -4.62 -15.83
CA LYS A 13 16.64 -5.75 -15.97
C LYS A 13 15.59 -5.78 -14.86
N ASN A 14 15.99 -5.50 -13.62
CA ASN A 14 15.04 -5.44 -12.49
C ASN A 14 14.07 -4.26 -12.62
N ILE A 15 14.54 -3.08 -13.06
CA ILE A 15 13.71 -1.90 -13.30
C ILE A 15 12.74 -2.15 -14.47
N GLU A 16 13.21 -2.73 -15.57
CA GLU A 16 12.35 -3.09 -16.72
C GLU A 16 11.29 -4.14 -16.36
N ALA A 17 11.69 -5.17 -15.60
CA ALA A 17 10.76 -6.17 -15.09
C ALA A 17 9.71 -5.56 -14.17
N PHE A 18 10.09 -4.58 -13.36
CA PHE A 18 9.18 -3.81 -12.53
C PHE A 18 8.21 -2.98 -13.39
N GLU A 19 8.71 -2.18 -14.33
CA GLU A 19 7.87 -1.33 -15.19
C GLU A 19 6.82 -2.16 -15.94
N LYS A 20 7.21 -3.34 -16.45
CA LYS A 20 6.28 -4.27 -17.08
C LYS A 20 5.18 -4.71 -16.12
N ARG A 21 5.52 -5.10 -14.89
CA ARG A 21 4.52 -5.50 -13.88
C ARG A 21 3.66 -4.33 -13.42
N ALA A 22 4.24 -3.14 -13.32
CA ALA A 22 3.53 -1.93 -12.94
C ALA A 22 2.41 -1.61 -13.95
N GLU A 23 2.68 -1.76 -15.26
CA GLU A 23 1.67 -1.65 -16.32
C GLU A 23 0.56 -2.71 -16.17
N GLU A 24 0.92 -3.97 -15.91
CA GLU A 24 -0.03 -5.08 -15.73
C GLU A 24 -0.96 -4.91 -14.52
N ARG A 25 -0.57 -4.07 -13.55
CA ARG A 25 -1.34 -3.80 -12.32
C ARG A 25 -2.34 -2.65 -12.46
N VAL A 26 -2.26 -1.84 -13.53
CA VAL A 26 -3.16 -0.70 -13.71
C VAL A 26 -4.58 -1.17 -14.03
N GLY A 27 -5.54 -0.55 -13.36
CA GLY A 27 -6.95 -0.63 -13.73
C GLY A 27 -7.86 -1.24 -12.69
N TRP A 28 -9.04 -1.69 -13.15
CA TRP A 28 -10.09 -2.19 -12.28
C TRP A 28 -9.70 -3.50 -11.60
N GLN A 29 -9.67 -3.47 -10.27
CA GLN A 29 -9.33 -4.65 -9.49
C GLN A 29 -10.54 -5.58 -9.32
N LYS A 30 -10.31 -6.89 -9.42
CA LYS A 30 -11.34 -7.91 -9.21
C LYS A 30 -11.57 -8.14 -7.71
N PRO A 31 -12.83 -8.31 -7.24
CA PRO A 31 -13.08 -8.69 -5.85
C PRO A 31 -12.35 -10.01 -5.54
N GLY A 32 -11.74 -10.10 -4.36
CA GLY A 32 -11.05 -11.30 -3.87
C GLY A 32 -9.82 -11.76 -4.69
N GLY A 33 -9.30 -10.93 -5.60
CA GLY A 33 -8.46 -11.38 -6.71
C GLY A 33 -6.93 -11.29 -6.55
N GLY A 34 -6.39 -11.06 -5.35
CA GLY A 34 -4.94 -11.10 -5.16
C GLY A 34 -4.44 -12.55 -4.99
N PRO A 35 -3.28 -12.96 -5.57
CA PRO A 35 -2.72 -14.30 -5.39
C PRO A 35 -2.37 -14.66 -3.94
N PHE A 36 -2.41 -13.68 -3.02
CA PHE A 36 -2.19 -13.84 -1.59
C PHE A 36 -3.47 -13.66 -0.73
N GLY A 37 -4.66 -13.66 -1.34
CA GLY A 37 -5.93 -13.92 -0.64
C GLY A 37 -6.32 -12.99 0.51
N GLY A 38 -5.71 -11.81 0.68
CA GLY A 38 -5.86 -11.01 1.91
C GLY A 38 -6.49 -9.63 1.78
N GLY A 39 -6.76 -9.13 0.57
CA GLY A 39 -6.91 -7.68 0.36
C GLY A 39 -8.23 -7.18 -0.21
N MET A 40 -9.26 -8.01 -0.34
CA MET A 40 -10.59 -7.50 -0.67
C MET A 40 -11.65 -8.35 0.01
N GLY A 41 -12.55 -7.69 0.74
CA GLY A 41 -13.79 -8.34 1.18
C GLY A 41 -14.45 -9.02 -0.01
N GLU A 42 -14.89 -10.26 0.17
CA GLU A 42 -15.57 -11.06 -0.86
C GLU A 42 -16.77 -10.30 -1.47
N SER A 43 -17.34 -9.37 -0.70
CA SER A 43 -18.38 -8.43 -1.12
C SER A 43 -17.83 -7.02 -1.38
N ARG A 44 -18.22 -6.45 -2.52
CA ARG A 44 -18.08 -5.01 -2.82
C ARG A 44 -19.14 -4.15 -2.13
N VAL A 45 -20.23 -4.76 -1.65
CA VAL A 45 -21.26 -4.07 -0.86
C VAL A 45 -20.82 -4.07 0.60
N ILE A 46 -20.68 -2.88 1.18
CA ILE A 46 -20.27 -2.68 2.57
C ILE A 46 -21.43 -3.04 3.49
N THR A 47 -21.18 -3.92 4.46
CA THR A 47 -22.18 -4.32 5.46
C THR A 47 -21.94 -3.61 6.80
N VAL A 48 -23.00 -3.55 7.61
CA VAL A 48 -22.92 -3.08 9.00
C VAL A 48 -21.89 -3.89 9.79
N ASP A 49 -21.90 -5.21 9.63
CA ASP A 49 -21.00 -6.11 10.35
C ASP A 49 -19.54 -5.91 9.97
N GLN A 50 -19.23 -5.65 8.70
CA GLN A 50 -17.87 -5.32 8.27
C GLN A 50 -17.35 -4.06 8.95
N ILE A 51 -18.14 -2.99 8.98
CA ILE A 51 -17.77 -1.72 9.64
C ILE A 51 -17.58 -1.94 11.14
N LYS A 52 -18.51 -2.61 11.81
CA LYS A 52 -18.44 -2.85 13.26
C LYS A 52 -17.25 -3.71 13.63
N LYS A 53 -17.02 -4.81 12.90
CA LYS A 53 -15.88 -5.69 13.12
C LYS A 53 -14.57 -4.93 12.97
N TYR A 54 -14.39 -4.23 11.85
CA TYR A 54 -13.16 -3.48 11.59
C TYR A 54 -12.94 -2.35 12.60
N GLY A 55 -13.98 -1.58 12.91
CA GLY A 55 -13.92 -0.50 13.89
C GLY A 55 -13.54 -1.02 15.29
N TYR A 56 -14.13 -2.14 15.71
CA TYR A 56 -13.79 -2.78 16.98
C TYR A 56 -12.35 -3.34 16.99
N GLU A 57 -11.91 -3.98 15.92
CA GLU A 57 -10.56 -4.55 15.84
C GLU A 57 -9.47 -3.47 15.79
N THR A 58 -9.75 -2.34 15.14
CA THR A 58 -8.77 -1.26 14.89
C THR A 58 -8.76 -0.21 16.02
N ASP A 59 -9.92 0.18 16.53
CA ASP A 59 -10.08 1.26 17.51
C ASP A 59 -11.21 0.95 18.51
N LYS A 60 -11.04 -0.15 19.26
CA LYS A 60 -12.04 -0.65 20.25
C LYS A 60 -12.43 0.36 21.34
N TRP A 61 -11.68 1.44 21.52
CA TRP A 61 -11.92 2.42 22.56
C TRP A 61 -12.86 3.53 22.11
N ASN A 62 -13.06 3.67 20.79
CA ASN A 62 -13.94 4.67 20.21
C ASN A 62 -15.27 4.04 19.76
N PRO A 63 -16.35 4.14 20.55
CA PRO A 63 -17.62 3.49 20.25
C PRO A 63 -18.28 3.99 18.97
N PHE A 64 -17.83 5.14 18.45
CA PHE A 64 -18.35 5.73 17.21
C PHE A 64 -18.26 4.77 16.01
N TRP A 65 -17.23 3.93 15.94
CA TRP A 65 -17.00 3.06 14.78
C TRP A 65 -17.79 1.75 14.78
N TYR A 66 -18.32 1.32 15.94
CA TYR A 66 -18.93 0.00 16.07
C TYR A 66 -20.23 -0.05 16.89
N MET A 67 -20.62 1.03 17.56
CA MET A 67 -21.90 1.12 18.28
C MET A 67 -22.90 1.99 17.51
N GLU A 68 -23.91 1.37 16.91
CA GLU A 68 -24.94 2.08 16.13
C GLU A 68 -25.65 3.17 16.92
N GLY A 69 -26.08 2.89 18.16
CA GLY A 69 -26.76 3.87 19.00
C GLY A 69 -25.91 5.12 19.27
N TYR A 70 -24.60 4.97 19.42
CA TYR A 70 -23.68 6.10 19.57
C TYR A 70 -23.53 6.87 18.26
N ALA A 71 -23.38 6.16 17.13
CA ALA A 71 -23.26 6.79 15.81
C ALA A 71 -24.55 7.53 15.39
N GLN A 72 -25.73 7.08 15.80
CA GLN A 72 -27.02 7.71 15.52
C GLN A 72 -27.16 9.11 16.10
N VAL A 73 -26.66 9.33 17.32
CA VAL A 73 -26.72 10.65 17.98
C VAL A 73 -25.65 11.62 17.50
N SER A 74 -24.66 11.15 16.74
CA SER A 74 -23.59 11.97 16.17
C SER A 74 -24.09 12.88 15.02
N ARG A 75 -23.20 13.71 14.47
CA ARG A 75 -23.47 14.48 13.24
C ARG A 75 -23.72 13.61 12.02
N TRP A 76 -23.29 12.35 12.05
CA TRP A 76 -23.33 11.44 10.91
C TRP A 76 -24.61 10.61 10.80
N LYS A 77 -25.46 10.66 11.84
CA LYS A 77 -26.80 10.03 11.89
C LYS A 77 -26.82 8.55 11.50
N GLY A 78 -25.80 7.81 11.93
CA GLY A 78 -25.61 6.40 11.61
C GLY A 78 -24.13 6.04 11.51
N LEU A 79 -23.85 4.74 11.41
CA LEU A 79 -22.48 4.24 11.25
C LEU A 79 -21.82 4.78 9.98
N ILE A 80 -20.55 5.09 10.11
CA ILE A 80 -19.61 5.27 9.02
C ILE A 80 -18.37 4.42 9.31
N ALA A 81 -17.68 4.00 8.28
CA ALA A 81 -16.47 3.22 8.43
C ALA A 81 -15.33 4.05 9.05
N HIS A 82 -14.42 3.37 9.77
CA HIS A 82 -13.17 3.96 10.26
C HIS A 82 -12.36 4.53 9.08
N PRO A 83 -11.58 5.63 9.23
CA PRO A 83 -10.84 6.23 8.13
C PRO A 83 -9.90 5.27 7.38
N TRP A 84 -9.35 4.27 8.07
CA TRP A 84 -8.48 3.24 7.46
C TRP A 84 -9.23 2.07 6.81
N PHE A 85 -10.56 2.02 6.90
CA PHE A 85 -11.37 0.93 6.35
C PHE A 85 -11.16 0.76 4.83
N GLY A 86 -10.93 1.86 4.11
CA GLY A 86 -10.63 1.85 2.68
C GLY A 86 -9.41 1.00 2.31
N SER A 87 -8.41 0.91 3.19
CA SER A 87 -7.19 0.10 2.95
C SER A 87 -7.46 -1.39 2.80
N GLN A 88 -8.63 -1.89 3.24
CA GLN A 88 -9.06 -3.26 2.99
C GLN A 88 -9.42 -3.54 1.53
N TYR A 89 -9.40 -2.53 0.67
CA TYR A 89 -9.75 -2.63 -0.76
C TYR A 89 -8.58 -2.25 -1.67
N LYS A 90 -7.39 -2.02 -1.11
CA LYS A 90 -6.22 -1.67 -1.90
C LYS A 90 -5.73 -2.87 -2.73
N PRO A 91 -5.09 -2.63 -3.89
CA PRO A 91 -4.47 -3.70 -4.67
C PRO A 91 -3.44 -4.48 -3.84
N SER A 92 -3.19 -5.74 -4.21
CA SER A 92 -2.14 -6.51 -3.54
C SER A 92 -0.78 -5.83 -3.75
N GLU A 93 -0.02 -5.76 -2.67
CA GLU A 93 1.38 -5.36 -2.70
C GLU A 93 2.18 -6.38 -3.52
N GLU A 94 3.05 -5.91 -4.39
CA GLU A 94 4.00 -6.77 -5.08
C GLU A 94 5.38 -6.15 -4.92
N MET A 95 6.19 -6.76 -4.06
CA MET A 95 7.57 -6.32 -3.88
C MET A 95 8.34 -6.40 -5.22
N LEU A 96 9.23 -5.44 -5.45
CA LEU A 96 10.19 -5.48 -6.56
C LEU A 96 10.85 -6.86 -6.64
N PRO A 97 10.91 -7.53 -7.81
CA PRO A 97 11.52 -8.85 -7.91
C PRO A 97 12.97 -8.84 -7.41
N SER A 98 13.36 -9.86 -6.64
CA SER A 98 14.76 -10.05 -6.23
C SER A 98 15.49 -10.80 -7.33
N SER A 99 16.62 -10.29 -7.80
CA SER A 99 17.56 -11.08 -8.58
C SER A 99 18.49 -11.86 -7.64
N SER A 100 19.09 -12.95 -8.13
CA SER A 100 20.04 -13.76 -7.34
C SER A 100 21.32 -13.00 -6.96
N LYS A 101 21.57 -11.84 -7.58
CA LYS A 101 22.78 -11.03 -7.37
C LYS A 101 22.68 -10.05 -6.20
N PHE A 102 21.47 -9.72 -5.74
CA PHE A 102 21.28 -8.72 -4.70
C PHE A 102 20.41 -9.25 -3.58
N TRP A 103 20.82 -8.97 -2.34
CA TRP A 103 19.95 -9.11 -1.20
C TRP A 103 19.03 -7.89 -1.11
N ARG A 104 17.72 -8.12 -1.06
CA ARG A 104 16.72 -7.05 -0.99
C ARG A 104 16.24 -6.88 0.45
N SER A 105 16.32 -5.65 0.97
CA SER A 105 15.56 -5.26 2.16
C SER A 105 14.47 -4.27 1.78
N PHE A 106 13.34 -4.34 2.47
CA PHE A 106 12.24 -3.38 2.32
C PHE A 106 11.92 -2.73 3.67
N TYR A 107 11.47 -1.49 3.63
CA TYR A 107 11.01 -0.74 4.79
C TYR A 107 9.73 0.01 4.43
N LEU A 108 8.65 -0.23 5.16
CA LEU A 108 7.39 0.52 4.99
C LEU A 108 7.60 1.93 5.53
N MET A 109 7.64 2.93 4.64
CA MET A 109 7.84 4.33 5.03
C MET A 109 6.53 4.99 5.49
N GLY A 110 5.38 4.46 5.06
CA GLY A 110 4.07 4.93 5.48
C GLY A 110 3.03 4.91 4.35
N HIS A 111 1.90 5.56 4.62
CA HIS A 111 0.77 5.67 3.72
C HIS A 111 0.30 7.13 3.67
N ASP A 112 0.04 7.65 2.47
CA ASP A 112 -0.79 8.84 2.28
C ASP A 112 -2.22 8.38 2.02
N ILE A 113 -3.14 8.86 2.85
CA ILE A 113 -4.55 8.50 2.81
C ILE A 113 -5.39 9.77 2.72
N GLU A 114 -6.26 9.83 1.72
CA GLU A 114 -7.22 10.92 1.52
C GLU A 114 -8.64 10.35 1.59
N CYS A 115 -9.44 10.85 2.53
CA CYS A 115 -10.84 10.44 2.70
C CYS A 115 -11.76 11.58 2.24
N TYR A 116 -12.44 11.38 1.10
CA TYR A 116 -13.28 12.40 0.48
C TYR A 116 -14.74 12.32 0.94
N GLN A 117 -15.21 11.10 1.19
CA GLN A 117 -16.57 10.84 1.68
C GLN A 117 -16.54 9.72 2.73
N PRO A 118 -17.45 9.74 3.71
CA PRO A 118 -17.59 8.63 4.65
C PRO A 118 -18.14 7.40 3.92
N ILE A 119 -17.48 6.25 4.08
CA ILE A 119 -18.00 4.95 3.64
C ILE A 119 -19.09 4.50 4.60
N ARG A 120 -20.23 4.05 4.07
CA ARG A 120 -21.42 3.69 4.83
C ARG A 120 -21.89 2.26 4.53
N PRO A 121 -22.68 1.64 5.43
CA PRO A 121 -23.39 0.41 5.08
C PRO A 121 -24.25 0.61 3.83
N GLY A 122 -24.19 -0.33 2.90
CA GLY A 122 -24.89 -0.30 1.62
C GLY A 122 -24.09 0.30 0.46
N ASP A 123 -22.97 0.98 0.72
CA ASP A 123 -22.11 1.46 -0.36
C ASP A 123 -21.53 0.31 -1.17
N PHE A 124 -21.37 0.52 -2.47
CA PHE A 124 -20.70 -0.42 -3.36
C PHE A 124 -19.34 0.16 -3.78
N ILE A 125 -18.26 -0.46 -3.32
CA ILE A 125 -16.90 0.02 -3.55
C ILE A 125 -16.24 -0.74 -4.70
N ARG A 126 -15.64 0.01 -5.62
CA ARG A 126 -14.72 -0.49 -6.65
C ARG A 126 -13.36 0.16 -6.50
N THR A 127 -12.30 -0.59 -6.78
CA THR A 127 -10.93 -0.08 -6.71
C THR A 127 -10.36 0.06 -8.12
N TRP A 128 -9.86 1.25 -8.43
CA TRP A 128 -9.03 1.52 -9.59
C TRP A 128 -7.58 1.62 -9.14
N ALA A 129 -6.75 0.64 -9.52
CA ALA A 129 -5.32 0.67 -9.28
C ALA A 129 -4.66 1.64 -10.26
N LYS A 130 -3.85 2.54 -9.72
CA LYS A 130 -2.96 3.42 -10.48
C LYS A 130 -1.60 2.75 -10.64
N LYS A 131 -0.84 3.22 -11.63
CA LYS A 131 0.47 2.65 -11.96
C LYS A 131 1.43 2.83 -10.77
N PRO A 132 1.94 1.74 -10.16
CA PRO A 132 3.05 1.81 -9.22
C PRO A 132 4.28 2.45 -9.89
N TYR A 133 5.13 3.11 -9.12
CA TYR A 133 6.36 3.67 -9.67
C TYR A 133 7.53 3.54 -8.70
N ILE A 134 8.73 3.59 -9.27
CA ILE A 134 10.00 3.55 -8.55
C ILE A 134 10.78 4.82 -8.83
N GLU A 135 11.42 5.36 -7.81
CA GLU A 135 12.29 6.54 -7.86
C GLU A 135 13.65 6.16 -7.28
N ASP A 136 14.74 6.42 -8.03
CA ASP A 136 16.10 6.22 -7.53
C ASP A 136 16.47 7.32 -6.53
N ASN A 137 16.46 6.95 -5.25
CA ASN A 137 16.82 7.83 -4.13
C ASN A 137 18.22 7.54 -3.59
N THR A 138 19.06 6.88 -4.38
CA THR A 138 20.45 6.62 -4.03
C THR A 138 21.20 7.93 -3.84
N SER A 139 22.11 7.95 -2.88
CA SER A 139 22.97 9.10 -2.64
C SER A 139 23.78 9.46 -3.89
N LEU A 140 24.00 10.76 -4.10
CA LEU A 140 24.79 11.26 -5.22
C LEU A 140 26.30 11.14 -4.99
N ASP A 141 26.73 10.90 -3.74
CA ASP A 141 28.14 10.74 -3.38
C ASP A 141 28.75 9.41 -3.83
N GLY A 142 27.93 8.51 -4.40
CA GLY A 142 28.35 7.20 -4.87
C GLY A 142 28.54 6.17 -3.75
N LYS A 143 28.26 6.54 -2.50
CA LYS A 143 28.51 5.71 -1.32
C LYS A 143 27.25 4.97 -0.89
N GLY A 144 27.48 3.82 -0.27
CA GLY A 144 26.42 2.98 0.27
C GLY A 144 25.65 2.19 -0.79
N PRO A 145 24.57 1.52 -0.35
CA PRO A 145 23.77 0.66 -1.21
C PRO A 145 22.87 1.47 -2.13
N ARG A 146 22.40 0.79 -3.18
CA ARG A 146 21.38 1.32 -4.09
C ARG A 146 20.05 1.40 -3.35
N LYS A 147 19.42 2.59 -3.33
CA LYS A 147 18.14 2.84 -2.65
C LYS A 147 17.10 3.35 -3.62
N PHE A 148 15.91 2.78 -3.53
CA PHE A 148 14.76 3.21 -4.29
C PHE A 148 13.60 3.55 -3.36
N ARG A 149 12.96 4.69 -3.61
CA ARG A 149 11.62 4.94 -3.09
C ARG A 149 10.62 4.31 -4.05
N TYR A 150 9.71 3.56 -3.49
CA TYR A 150 8.79 2.71 -4.20
C TYR A 150 7.37 3.07 -3.76
N VAL A 151 6.49 3.37 -4.72
CA VAL A 151 5.05 3.45 -4.47
C VAL A 151 4.43 2.16 -4.97
N ASP A 152 4.15 1.23 -4.05
CA ASP A 152 3.64 -0.11 -4.37
C ASP A 152 2.12 -0.11 -4.53
N GLY A 153 1.44 0.31 -3.46
CA GLY A 153 -0.01 0.48 -3.46
C GLY A 153 -0.34 1.90 -3.88
N TRP A 154 -1.02 2.06 -5.02
CA TRP A 154 -1.66 3.33 -5.36
C TRP A 154 -3.03 3.04 -5.96
N ALA A 155 -4.09 3.50 -5.30
CA ALA A 155 -5.43 3.27 -5.78
C ALA A 155 -6.41 4.36 -5.38
N ASP A 156 -7.45 4.48 -6.21
CA ASP A 156 -8.67 5.20 -5.88
C ASP A 156 -9.79 4.18 -5.65
N MET A 157 -10.60 4.42 -4.63
CA MET A 157 -11.79 3.65 -4.32
C MET A 157 -12.99 4.53 -4.66
N LEU A 158 -13.88 3.97 -5.47
CA LEU A 158 -15.04 4.66 -6.03
C LEU A 158 -16.33 4.01 -5.53
N ASN A 159 -17.34 4.82 -5.26
CA ASN A 159 -18.67 4.36 -4.87
C ASN A 159 -19.55 3.99 -6.10
N GLN A 160 -20.81 3.64 -5.84
CA GLN A 160 -21.85 3.35 -6.85
C GLN A 160 -22.20 4.51 -7.78
N ARG A 161 -21.74 5.74 -7.47
CA ARG A 161 -21.96 6.96 -8.27
C ARG A 161 -20.72 7.40 -9.04
N ASP A 162 -19.69 6.56 -9.10
CA ASP A 162 -18.38 6.89 -9.69
C ASP A 162 -17.65 8.07 -8.99
N GLU A 163 -18.00 8.35 -7.73
CA GLU A 163 -17.30 9.35 -6.93
C GLU A 163 -16.14 8.71 -6.19
N ILE A 164 -14.97 9.35 -6.18
CA ILE A 164 -13.83 8.93 -5.36
C ILE A 164 -14.20 9.18 -3.89
N VAL A 165 -14.19 8.12 -3.09
CA VAL A 165 -14.45 8.20 -1.64
C VAL A 165 -13.16 8.13 -0.84
N TYR A 166 -12.13 7.49 -1.38
CA TYR A 166 -10.89 7.20 -0.69
C TYR A 166 -9.74 7.02 -1.70
N THR A 167 -8.58 7.60 -1.40
CA THR A 167 -7.34 7.36 -2.15
C THR A 167 -6.26 6.94 -1.16
N GLU A 168 -5.45 5.97 -1.56
CA GLU A 168 -4.28 5.54 -0.79
C GLU A 168 -3.05 5.44 -1.68
N LYS A 169 -1.93 5.94 -1.15
CA LYS A 169 -0.57 5.70 -1.66
C LYS A 169 0.28 5.11 -0.56
N GLN A 170 0.87 3.96 -0.81
CA GLN A 170 1.77 3.29 0.11
C GLN A 170 3.21 3.49 -0.35
N PHE A 171 4.06 3.97 0.55
CA PHE A 171 5.47 4.20 0.28
C PHE A 171 6.33 3.14 0.95
N ILE A 172 7.22 2.55 0.17
CA ILE A 172 8.18 1.55 0.60
C ILE A 172 9.56 2.04 0.18
N GLU A 173 10.56 1.88 1.02
CA GLU A 173 11.95 1.95 0.60
C GLU A 173 12.42 0.55 0.27
N VAL A 174 13.05 0.38 -0.89
CA VAL A 174 13.75 -0.84 -1.26
C VAL A 174 15.23 -0.54 -1.36
N THR A 175 16.03 -1.29 -0.62
CA THR A 175 17.49 -1.22 -0.67
C THR A 175 18.03 -2.53 -1.24
N PHE A 176 18.90 -2.41 -2.24
CA PHE A 176 19.67 -3.54 -2.78
C PHE A 176 21.07 -3.55 -2.18
N TRP A 177 21.40 -4.69 -1.60
CA TRP A 177 22.67 -4.97 -0.96
C TRP A 177 23.43 -6.02 -1.77
N ASP A 178 24.76 -5.92 -1.81
CA ASP A 178 25.59 -6.93 -2.47
C ASP A 178 25.50 -8.29 -1.78
N SER A 179 25.21 -8.32 -0.48
CA SER A 179 24.98 -9.53 0.30
C SER A 179 24.15 -9.25 1.56
N GLN A 180 23.62 -10.31 2.17
CA GLN A 180 22.97 -10.22 3.48
C GLN A 180 23.94 -9.72 4.57
N GLU A 181 25.21 -10.13 4.51
CA GLU A 181 26.24 -9.68 5.45
C GLU A 181 26.48 -8.17 5.36
N ALA A 182 26.49 -7.61 4.14
CA ALA A 182 26.63 -6.16 3.93
C ALA A 182 25.46 -5.40 4.58
N MET A 183 24.22 -5.90 4.41
CA MET A 183 23.04 -5.34 5.08
C MET A 183 23.17 -5.38 6.60
N VAL A 184 23.61 -6.51 7.16
CA VAL A 184 23.71 -6.67 8.62
C VAL A 184 24.78 -5.74 9.20
N LYS A 185 25.93 -5.61 8.53
CA LYS A 185 27.02 -4.69 8.93
C LYS A 185 26.53 -3.25 9.04
N GLU A 186 25.93 -2.72 7.98
CA GLU A 186 25.47 -1.31 7.95
C GLU A 186 24.32 -1.05 8.94
N LYS A 187 23.37 -1.99 9.11
CA LYS A 187 22.20 -1.74 9.97
C LYS A 187 22.43 -1.96 11.46
N TRP A 188 23.39 -2.78 11.85
CA TRP A 188 23.47 -3.29 13.23
C TRP A 188 24.86 -3.20 13.86
N MET A 189 25.91 -2.89 13.10
CA MET A 189 27.28 -2.85 13.63
C MET A 189 27.90 -1.45 13.67
N ASP A 190 27.23 -0.40 13.17
CA ASP A 190 27.71 0.98 13.30
C ASP A 190 27.34 1.62 14.66
N ASP A 191 26.49 0.97 15.46
CA ASP A 191 26.05 1.43 16.81
C ASP A 191 26.79 0.74 17.98
N TYR A 192 27.82 -0.08 17.70
CA TYR A 192 28.66 -0.78 18.70
C TYR A 192 30.16 -0.52 18.48
#